data_AF-K2D3T5-F1
#
_entry.id   AF-K2D3T5-F1
#
_cell.length_a   1.000
_cell.length_b   1.000
_cell.length_c   1.000
_cell.angle_alpha   90.00
_cell.angle_beta   90.00
_cell.angle_gamma   90.00
#
_symmetry.space_group_name_H-M   'P 1'
#
loop_
_entity.id
_entity.type
_entity.pdbx_description
1 polymer ?
#
loop_
_entity_poly.entity_id
_entity_poly.type
_entity_poly.pdbx_seq_one_letter_code
_entity_poly.pdbx_strand_id
1 'polypeptide(L)' 'MNRRVQIQFQMNAEMCEWVITDEGEGFDWKSVPDPNDPANLMCMHGRGILLARLNFDEVLFLGRGNQVILRKRLIPPG' A
#
# COMPACT_ATOMS: atom_id res chain seq x y z
N MET A 1 -23.24 -0.90 -9.96
CA MET A 1 -22.60 0.18 -9.18
C MET A 1 -21.27 0.51 -9.84
N ASN A 2 -21.06 1.75 -10.28
CA ASN A 2 -19.74 2.23 -10.68
C ASN A 2 -19.01 2.69 -9.42
N ARG A 3 -18.07 1.88 -8.91
CA ARG A 3 -17.12 2.34 -7.89
C ARG A 3 -15.96 3.00 -8.58
N ARG A 4 -15.55 4.19 -8.12
CA ARG A 4 -14.38 4.88 -8.65
C ARG A 4 -13.19 4.69 -7.70
N VAL A 5 -12.02 4.66 -8.31
CA VAL A 5 -10.73 4.73 -7.62
C VAL A 5 -10.05 6.01 -8.10
N GLN A 6 -9.67 6.87 -7.16
CA GLN A 6 -8.87 8.04 -7.43
C GLN A 6 -7.40 7.71 -7.21
N ILE A 7 -6.57 8.00 -8.21
CA ILE A 7 -5.12 7.86 -8.13
C ILE A 7 -4.51 9.24 -8.34
N GLN A 8 -3.77 9.71 -7.36
CA GLN A 8 -2.90 10.88 -7.48
C GLN A 8 -1.46 10.39 -7.54
N PHE A 9 -0.68 10.99 -8.44
CA PHE A 9 0.72 10.64 -8.63
C PHE A 9 1.56 11.90 -8.63
N GLN A 10 2.64 11.87 -7.86
CA GLN A 10 3.67 12.89 -7.90
C GLN A 10 5.05 12.24 -7.90
N MET A 11 5.99 12.90 -8.56
CA MET A 11 7.37 12.44 -8.65
C MET A 11 8.30 13.65 -8.59
N ASN A 12 9.38 13.50 -7.84
CA ASN A 12 10.51 14.43 -7.84
C ASN A 12 11.81 13.66 -8.15
N ALA A 13 12.96 14.32 -8.01
CA ALA A 13 14.26 13.71 -8.30
C ALA A 13 14.63 12.55 -7.34
N GLU A 14 14.02 12.49 -6.16
CA GLU A 14 14.36 11.54 -5.09
C GLU A 14 13.38 10.37 -5.02
N MET A 15 12.10 10.61 -5.31
CA MET A 15 11.04 9.64 -5.06
C MET A 15 9.80 9.81 -5.94
N CYS A 16 9.08 8.71 -6.10
CA CYS A 16 7.71 8.65 -6.57
C CYS A 16 6.75 8.45 -5.41
N GLU A 17 5.60 9.12 -5.43
CA GLU A 17 4.49 8.92 -4.50
C GLU A 17 3.18 8.70 -5.27
N TRP A 18 2.41 7.71 -4.81
CA TRP A 18 1.03 7.48 -5.22
C TRP A 18 0.12 7.62 -4.03
N VAL A 19 -0.99 8.34 -4.18
CA VAL A 19 -2.11 8.35 -3.24
C VAL A 19 -3.30 7.72 -3.94
N ILE A 20 -3.71 6.54 -3.46
CA ILE A 20 -4.83 5.77 -4.02
C ILE A 20 -5.97 5.81 -3.03
N THR A 21 -7.16 6.23 -3.46
CA THR A 21 -8.37 6.29 -2.62
C THR A 21 -9.54 5.62 -3.33
N ASP A 22 -10.25 4.73 -2.62
CA ASP A 22 -11.47 4.07 -3.11
C ASP A 22 -12.73 4.49 -2.32
N GLU A 23 -13.90 4.28 -2.92
CA GLU A 23 -15.21 4.61 -2.36
C GLU A 23 -15.79 3.49 -1.45
N GLY A 24 -15.02 2.45 -1.13
CA GLY A 24 -15.43 1.33 -0.28
C GLY A 24 -15.45 1.66 1.20
N GLU A 25 -16.06 0.77 2.00
CA GLU A 25 -16.14 0.87 3.46
C GLU A 25 -14.77 0.75 4.16
N GLY A 26 -13.73 0.41 3.39
CA GLY A 26 -12.38 0.20 3.88
C GLY A 26 -12.20 -1.17 4.54
N PHE A 27 -11.08 -1.34 5.22
CA PHE A 27 -10.74 -2.57 5.93
C PHE A 27 -9.80 -2.26 7.09
N ASP A 28 -9.79 -3.15 8.08
CA ASP A 28 -8.83 -3.05 9.19
C ASP A 28 -7.44 -3.49 8.72
N TRP A 29 -6.63 -2.52 8.30
CA TRP A 29 -5.25 -2.77 7.89
C TRP A 29 -4.32 -3.05 9.07
N LYS A 30 -4.72 -2.72 10.31
CA LYS A 30 -3.94 -2.97 11.52
C LYS A 30 -4.03 -4.43 11.96
N SER A 31 -5.14 -5.10 11.64
CA SER A 31 -5.29 -6.53 11.86
C SER A 31 -4.55 -7.38 10.84
N VAL A 32 -3.94 -6.78 9.81
CA VAL A 32 -3.16 -7.51 8.80
C VAL A 32 -1.84 -7.95 9.43
N PRO A 33 -1.60 -9.26 9.54
CA PRO A 33 -0.38 -9.80 10.15
C PRO A 33 0.89 -9.31 9.45
N ASP A 34 2.02 -9.28 10.15
CA ASP A 34 3.30 -8.88 9.56
C ASP A 34 3.69 -9.84 8.42
N PRO A 35 3.75 -9.39 7.15
CA PRO A 35 4.09 -10.24 6.03
C PRO A 35 5.54 -10.73 6.04
N ASN A 36 6.42 -10.14 6.86
CA ASN A 36 7.79 -10.62 7.04
C ASN A 36 7.87 -11.81 8.01
N ASP A 37 6.80 -12.08 8.75
CA ASP A 37 6.67 -13.32 9.52
C ASP A 37 6.40 -14.49 8.56
N PRO A 38 7.28 -15.52 8.52
CA PRO A 38 7.09 -16.68 7.67
C PRO A 38 5.75 -17.38 7.83
N ALA A 39 5.09 -17.26 9.00
CA ALA A 39 3.75 -17.80 9.23
C ALA A 39 2.69 -17.15 8.33
N ASN A 40 2.90 -15.91 7.90
CA ASN A 40 1.96 -15.13 7.08
C ASN A 40 2.18 -15.31 5.57
N LEU A 41 3.30 -15.91 5.14
CA LEU A 41 3.53 -16.33 3.75
C LEU A 41 2.53 -17.38 3.27
N MET A 42 1.96 -18.16 4.19
CA MET A 42 1.00 -19.23 3.91
C MET A 42 -0.47 -18.76 3.90
N CYS A 43 -0.75 -17.48 4.20
CA CYS A 43 -2.10 -16.94 4.15
C CYS A 43 -2.59 -16.82 2.68
N MET A 44 -3.72 -17.48 2.37
CA MET A 44 -4.34 -17.45 1.03
C MET A 44 -4.92 -16.08 0.63
N HIS A 45 -5.02 -15.13 1.58
CA HIS A 45 -5.58 -13.80 1.41
C HIS A 45 -4.60 -12.74 1.94
N GLY A 46 -4.66 -11.50 1.46
CA GLY A 46 -3.78 -10.41 1.92
C GLY A 46 -2.45 -10.24 1.15
N ARG A 47 -2.22 -11.03 0.10
CA ARG A 47 -0.99 -10.93 -0.72
C ARG A 47 -0.77 -9.56 -1.37
N GLY A 48 -1.84 -8.80 -1.65
CA GLY A 48 -1.70 -7.46 -2.20
C GLY A 48 -0.90 -6.52 -1.28
N ILE A 49 -1.08 -6.64 0.04
CA ILE A 49 -0.36 -5.83 1.02
C ILE A 49 1.09 -6.30 1.15
N LEU A 50 1.32 -7.62 1.16
CA LEU A 50 2.67 -8.20 1.08
C LEU A 50 3.41 -7.67 -0.17
N LEU A 51 2.79 -7.77 -1.35
CA LEU A 51 3.39 -7.32 -2.60
C LEU A 51 3.68 -5.81 -2.58
N ALA A 52 2.77 -4.99 -2.05
CA ALA A 52 3.01 -3.56 -1.87
C ALA A 52 4.23 -3.31 -0.98
N ARG A 53 4.32 -3.97 0.18
CA ARG A 53 5.45 -3.83 1.12
C ARG A 53 6.77 -4.36 0.57
N LEU A 54 6.75 -5.36 -0.31
CA LEU A 54 7.96 -5.88 -0.97
C LEU A 54 8.48 -4.94 -2.07
N ASN A 55 7.58 -4.21 -2.74
CA ASN A 55 7.94 -3.38 -3.89
C ASN A 55 8.18 -1.92 -3.53
N PHE A 56 7.46 -1.38 -2.55
CA PHE A 56 7.55 0.02 -2.12
C PHE A 56 8.41 0.17 -0.87
N ASP A 57 9.03 1.35 -0.74
CA ASP A 57 9.85 1.68 0.44
C ASP A 57 8.98 2.14 1.61
N GLU A 58 7.81 2.73 1.33
CA GLU A 58 6.83 3.11 2.33
C GLU A 58 5.41 2.76 1.85
N VAL A 59 4.61 2.20 2.75
CA VAL A 59 3.18 1.89 2.55
C VAL A 59 2.41 2.38 3.77
N LEU A 60 1.62 3.45 3.61
CA LEU A 60 0.84 4.04 4.69
C LEU A 60 -0.65 4.01 4.37
N PHE A 61 -1.42 3.26 5.16
CA PHE A 61 -2.88 3.25 5.06
C PHE A 61 -3.49 4.36 5.93
N LEU A 62 -4.51 5.04 5.40
CA LEU A 62 -5.19 6.18 6.01
C LEU A 62 -6.71 5.97 6.07
N GLY A 63 -7.39 6.83 6.83
CA GLY A 63 -8.85 6.82 6.95
C GLY A 63 -9.37 5.50 7.50
N ARG A 64 -10.41 4.95 6.87
CA ARG A 64 -10.99 3.64 7.21
C ARG A 64 -10.28 2.46 6.53
N GLY A 65 -9.08 2.67 5.99
CA GLY A 65 -8.36 1.69 5.16
C GLY A 65 -8.73 1.75 3.67
N ASN A 66 -9.45 2.77 3.24
CA ASN A 66 -9.80 3.01 1.84
C ASN A 66 -8.87 4.01 1.14
N GLN A 67 -7.80 4.44 1.81
CA GLN A 67 -6.76 5.28 1.25
C GLN A 67 -5.39 4.72 1.58
N VAL A 68 -4.48 4.70 0.60
CA VAL A 68 -3.09 4.29 0.79
C VAL A 68 -2.15 5.27 0.10
N ILE A 69 -1.07 5.62 0.80
CA ILE A 69 0.09 6.33 0.26
C ILE A 69 1.19 5.29 0.05
N LEU A 70 1.72 5.24 -1.18
CA LEU A 70 2.83 4.38 -1.58
C LEU A 70 4.00 5.26 -1.99
N ARG A 71 5.19 5.00 -1.47
CA ARG A 71 6.42 5.74 -1.86
C ARG A 71 7.52 4.80 -2.30
N LYS A 72 8.19 5.19 -3.38
CA LYS A 72 9.37 4.50 -3.91
C LYS A 72 10.49 5.49 -4.12
N ARG A 73 11.66 5.24 -3.52
CA ARG A 73 12.87 6.02 -3.77
C ARG A 73 13.42 5.65 -5.15
N LEU A 74 13.79 6.66 -5.93
CA LEU A 74 14.42 6.48 -7.24
C LEU A 74 15.90 6.13 -7.12
N ILE A 75 16.52 6.53 -6.01
CA ILE A 75 17.92 6.24 -5.69
C ILE A 75 17.92 5.33 -4.45
N PRO A 76 18.46 4.10 -4.54
CA PRO A 76 18.63 3.25 -3.38
C PRO A 76 19.53 3.94 -2.34
N PRO A 77 19.24 3.82 -1.04
CA PRO A 77 20.24 4.21 -0.03
C PRO A 77 21.51 3.37 -0.28
N GLY A 78 22.67 4.05 -0.31
CA GLY A 78 23.98 3.41 -0.45
C GLY A 78 24.37 2.56 0.75
#